data_AF-A0AA88XTX8-F1
#
_entry.id   AF-A0AA88XTX8-F1
#
_cell.length_a   1.000
_cell.length_b   1.000
_cell.length_c   1.000
_cell.angle_alpha   90.00
_cell.angle_beta   90.00
_cell.angle_gamma   90.00
#
_symmetry.space_group_name_H-M   'P 1'
#
loop_
_entity.id
_entity.type
_entity.pdbx_description
1 polymer ?
#
loop_
_entity_poly.entity_id
_entity_poly.type
_entity_poly.pdbx_seq_one_letter_code
_entity_poly.pdbx_strand_id
1 'polypeptide(L)' 'MTSWDWREILESTLKWAATDPWQFIYYVLLCLSPLFLISAILAWNLAKQIEAKEKEQKRKARREANIKKANSKKSKKED' A
#
# COMPACT_ATOMS: atom_id res chain seq x y z
N MET A 1 26.13 21.93 -16.42
CA MET A 1 25.98 21.56 -14.99
C MET A 1 24.54 21.11 -14.75
N THR A 2 24.18 19.93 -15.27
CA THR A 2 22.92 19.17 -15.05
C THR A 2 22.86 17.97 -16.03
N SER A 3 23.87 17.10 -16.01
CA SER A 3 23.71 15.74 -16.55
C SER A 3 24.15 14.76 -15.47
N TRP A 4 23.17 14.22 -14.74
CA TRP A 4 23.37 12.91 -14.12
C TRP A 4 23.47 11.95 -15.29
N ASP A 5 24.68 11.63 -15.71
CA ASP A 5 24.92 10.70 -16.80
C ASP A 5 24.63 9.28 -16.33
N TRP A 6 23.34 8.94 -16.29
CA TRP A 6 22.81 7.61 -15.93
C TRP A 6 23.46 6.49 -16.73
N ARG A 7 23.93 6.80 -17.93
CA ARG A 7 24.71 5.90 -18.77
C ARG A 7 26.05 5.54 -18.11
N GLU A 8 26.79 6.49 -17.57
CA GLU A 8 28.06 6.20 -16.86
C GLU A 8 27.84 5.43 -15.57
N ILE A 9 26.76 5.73 -14.84
CA ILE A 9 26.38 5.00 -13.62
C ILE A 9 25.97 3.55 -13.98
N LEU A 10 25.22 3.36 -15.06
CA LEU A 10 24.84 2.03 -15.54
C LEU A 10 26.06 1.24 -16.02
N GLU A 11 26.91 1.83 -16.83
CA GLU A 11 28.12 1.18 -17.36
C GLU A 11 29.09 0.79 -16.23
N SER A 12 29.28 1.65 -15.23
CA SER A 12 30.10 1.34 -14.06
C SER A 12 29.48 0.24 -13.18
N THR A 13 28.17 0.28 -12.97
CA THR A 13 27.45 -0.76 -12.21
C THR A 13 27.47 -2.09 -12.94
N LEU A 14 27.31 -2.09 -14.27
CA LEU A 14 27.35 -3.28 -15.10
C LEU A 14 28.74 -3.92 -15.12
N LYS A 15 29.79 -3.10 -15.24
CA LYS A 15 31.18 -3.56 -15.11
C LYS A 15 31.43 -4.16 -13.72
N TRP A 16 30.92 -3.55 -12.66
CA TRP A 16 31.04 -4.08 -11.31
C TRP A 16 30.30 -5.42 -11.14
N ALA A 17 29.08 -5.52 -11.64
CA ALA A 17 28.30 -6.76 -11.64
C ALA A 17 28.96 -7.89 -12.44
N ALA A 18 29.70 -7.56 -13.51
CA ALA A 18 30.43 -8.53 -14.31
C ALA A 18 31.72 -9.03 -13.65
N THR A 19 32.42 -8.18 -12.90
CA THR A 19 33.67 -8.54 -12.21
C THR A 19 33.41 -9.40 -10.97
N ASP A 20 32.46 -9.01 -10.12
CA ASP A 20 32.16 -9.69 -8.86
C ASP A 20 30.64 -9.81 -8.64
N PRO A 21 29.96 -10.74 -9.35
CA PRO A 21 28.50 -10.85 -9.33
C PRO A 21 27.95 -11.18 -7.93
N TRP A 22 28.71 -11.94 -7.12
CA TRP A 22 28.27 -12.33 -5.79
C TRP A 22 28.25 -11.16 -4.81
N GLN A 23 29.28 -10.29 -4.85
CA GLN A 23 29.28 -9.07 -4.03
C GLN A 23 28.18 -8.10 -4.48
N PHE A 24 27.99 -7.95 -5.80
CA PHE A 24 26.90 -7.13 -6.34
C PHE A 24 25.55 -7.56 -5.78
N ILE A 25 25.21 -8.84 -5.90
CA ILE A 25 23.94 -9.40 -5.40
C ILE A 25 23.82 -9.21 -3.89
N TYR A 26 24.89 -9.42 -3.13
CA TYR A 26 24.88 -9.23 -1.68
C TYR A 26 24.48 -7.80 -1.30
N TYR A 27 25.12 -6.78 -1.88
CA TYR A 27 24.79 -5.38 -1.58
C TYR A 27 23.41 -4.98 -2.09
N VAL A 28 23.00 -5.48 -3.26
CA VAL A 28 21.64 -5.25 -3.77
C VAL A 28 20.61 -5.82 -2.80
N LEU A 29 20.78 -7.06 -2.33
CA LEU A 29 19.88 -7.68 -1.35
C LEU A 29 19.95 -6.98 0.02
N LEU A 30 21.14 -6.55 0.44
CA LEU A 30 21.33 -5.84 1.70
C LEU A 30 20.59 -4.50 1.72
N CYS A 31 20.57 -3.78 0.60
CA CYS A 31 19.79 -2.54 0.45
C CYS A 31 18.31 -2.81 0.20
N LEU A 32 17.98 -3.82 -0.61
CA LEU A 32 16.61 -4.11 -1.01
C LEU A 32 15.78 -4.68 0.14
N SER A 33 16.37 -5.53 0.98
CA SER A 33 15.71 -6.15 2.13
C SER A 33 15.08 -5.14 3.10
N PRO A 34 15.81 -4.13 3.65
CA PRO A 34 15.21 -3.14 4.54
C PRO A 34 14.19 -2.25 3.81
N LEU A 35 14.45 -1.87 2.56
CA LEU A 35 13.49 -1.10 1.76
C LEU A 35 12.17 -1.86 1.55
N PHE A 36 12.26 -3.16 1.28
CA PHE A 36 11.09 -4.02 1.11
C PHE A 36 10.32 -4.22 2.41
N LEU A 37 11.02 -4.39 3.54
CA LEU A 37 10.39 -4.47 4.86
C LEU A 37 9.64 -3.20 5.22
N ILE A 38 10.23 -2.02 5.00
CA ILE A 38 9.57 -0.73 5.24
C ILE A 38 8.33 -0.60 4.35
N SER A 39 8.45 -0.96 3.06
CA SER A 39 7.32 -0.97 2.13
C SER A 39 6.20 -1.89 2.60
N ALA A 40 6.52 -3.10 3.06
CA ALA A 40 5.56 -4.06 3.57
C ALA A 40 4.85 -3.55 4.83
N ILE A 41 5.59 -2.95 5.78
CA ILE A 41 5.01 -2.36 7.00
C ILE A 41 4.06 -1.22 6.63
N LEU A 42 4.44 -0.39 5.66
CA LEU A 42 3.63 0.74 5.24
C LEU A 42 2.36 0.26 4.50
N ALA A 43 2.49 -0.72 3.62
CA ALA A 43 1.36 -1.36 2.94
C ALA A 43 0.40 -2.00 3.95
N TRP A 44 0.93 -2.63 5.00
CA TRP A 44 0.14 -3.20 6.08
C TRP A 44 -0.63 -2.14 6.88
N ASN A 45 0.00 -1.00 7.18
CA ASN A 45 -0.66 0.11 7.85
C ASN A 45 -1.79 0.70 6.98
N LEU A 46 -1.54 0.86 5.67
CA LEU A 46 -2.56 1.27 4.71
C LEU A 46 -3.72 0.27 4.66
N ALA A 47 -3.44 -1.03 4.59
CA ALA A 47 -4.46 -2.06 4.60
C ALA A 47 -5.35 -2.00 5.84
N LYS A 48 -4.75 -1.80 7.02
CA LYS A 48 -5.50 -1.62 8.28
C LYS A 48 -6.40 -0.38 8.25
N GLN A 49 -5.93 0.73 7.69
CA GLN A 49 -6.73 1.95 7.59
C GLN A 49 -7.92 1.77 6.64
N ILE A 50 -7.73 1.04 5.54
CA ILE A 50 -8.81 0.70 4.61
C ILE A 50 -9.86 -0.18 5.32
N GLU A 51 -9.42 -1.23 6.02
CA GLU A 51 -10.32 -2.13 6.75
C GLU A 51 -11.13 -1.38 7.83
N ALA A 52 -10.49 -0.47 8.56
CA ALA A 52 -11.17 0.36 9.56
C ALA A 52 -12.24 1.26 8.93
N LYS A 53 -11.92 1.92 7.80
CA LYS A 53 -12.86 2.75 7.05
C LYS A 53 -14.05 1.93 6.52
N GLU A 54 -13.81 0.74 5.98
CA GLU A 54 -14.88 -0.14 5.50
C GLU A 54 -15.82 -0.58 6.64
N LYS A 55 -15.27 -0.96 7.80
CA LYS A 55 -16.09 -1.33 8.96
C LYS A 55 -16.96 -0.18 9.44
N GLU A 56 -16.42 1.04 9.46
CA GLU A 56 -17.19 2.22 9.85
C GLU A 56 -18.31 2.53 8.84
N GLN A 57 -18.01 2.51 7.55
CA GLN A 57 -19.00 2.71 6.49
C GLN A 57 -20.11 1.66 6.55
N LYS A 58 -19.75 0.39 6.73
CA LYS A 58 -20.72 -0.70 6.88
C LYS A 58 -21.61 -0.51 8.12
N ARG A 59 -21.07 0.03 9.21
CA ARG A 59 -21.85 0.35 10.42
C ARG A 59 -22.80 1.52 10.20
N LYS A 60 -22.37 2.57 9.49
CA LYS A 60 -23.22 3.71 9.10
C LYS A 60 -24.37 3.26 8.18
N ALA A 61 -24.06 2.51 7.12
CA ALA A 61 -25.06 1.97 6.20
C ALA A 61 -26.10 1.08 6.89
N ARG A 62 -25.68 0.23 7.84
CA ARG A 62 -26.61 -0.60 8.64
C ARG A 62 -27.54 0.24 9.52
N ARG A 63 -27.05 1.33 10.11
CA ARG A 63 -27.89 2.24 10.92
C ARG A 63 -28.94 2.94 10.06
N GLU A 64 -28.54 3.47 8.91
CA GLU A 64 -29.46 4.12 7.97
C GLU A 64 -30.52 3.16 7.42
N ALA A 65 -30.12 1.94 7.06
CA ALA A 65 -31.06 0.91 6.60
C ALA A 65 -32.10 0.55 7.67
N ASN A 66 -31.71 0.49 8.95
CA ASN A 66 -32.62 0.23 10.05
C ASN A 66 -33.58 1.41 10.32
N ILE A 67 -33.08 2.66 10.23
CA ILE A 67 -33.92 3.86 10.37
C ILE A 67 -34.95 3.95 9.23
N LYS A 68 -34.52 3.72 7.98
CA LYS A 68 -35.43 3.69 6.82
C LYS A 68 -36.52 2.62 6.97
N LYS A 69 -36.15 1.41 7.43
CA LYS A 69 -37.10 0.32 7.69
C LYS A 69 -38.06 0.62 8.84
N ALA A 70 -37.63 1.36 9.87
CA ALA A 70 -38.49 1.77 10.97
C ALA A 70 -39.50 2.84 10.51
N ASN A 71 -39.05 3.82 9.73
CA ASN A 71 -39.90 4.88 9.20
C ASN A 71 -40.93 4.35 8.19
N SER A 72 -40.55 3.42 7.31
CA SER A 72 -41.49 2.79 6.36
C SER A 72 -42.54 1.88 7.02
N LYS A 73 -42.27 1.39 8.24
CA LYS A 73 -43.24 0.61 9.02
C LYS A 73 -44.20 1.48 9.83
N LYS A 74 -43.80 2.69 10.21
CA LYS A 74 -44.72 3.65 10.85
C LYS A 74 -45.77 4.14 9.86
N SER A 75 -45.37 4.55 8.66
CA SER A 75 -46.32 5.05 7.65
C SER A 75 -47.36 4.01 7.23
N LYS A 76 -47.04 2.71 7.30
CA LYS A 76 -47.95 1.61 6.94
C LYS A 76 -48.89 1.16 8.07
N LYS A 77 -48.78 1.77 9.26
CA LYS A 77 -49.65 1.53 10.42
C LYS A 77 -50.64 2.68 10.68
N GLU A 78 -50.48 3.80 9.96
CA GLU A 78 -51.34 4.98 10.04
C GLU A 78 -52.40 5.04 8.92
N ASP A 79 -52.41 4.04 8.01
CA ASP A 79 -53.49 3.74 7.06
C ASP A 79 -54.32 2.53 7.53
#